data_AF-A0A2Z6LJQ9-F1
#
_entry.id   AF-A0A2Z6LJQ9-F1
#
_cell.length_a   1.000
_cell.length_b   1.000
_cell.length_c   1.000
_cell.angle_alpha   90.00
_cell.angle_beta   90.00
_cell.angle_gamma   90.00
#
_symmetry.space_group_name_H-M   'P 1'
#
loop_
_entity.id
_entity.type
_entity.pdbx_description
1 polymer ?
#
loop_
_entity_poly.entity_id
_entity_poly.type
_entity_poly.pdbx_seq_one_letter_code
_entity_poly.pdbx_strand_id
1 'polypeptide(L)'
;MKKQCFKESETSPNQQVSLEYCCWFEDACILDMDYFVKTLSNIKQKGVRAESVTTSWMKKRFFVETLVSVLPPDKDSIPCNFLLRLLRTANMVSVDSTYRTELENRISWQLDQASLKELMIPSFSHTCGTLLDVELIIRLVKRFLSLDHDGSKNGAALVKVAKLVDCYLAEAGLDANLSLSQFAALAGALPSHARATDDGLYRAIDTYLKSGSKAP
;
A
#
# COMPACT_ATOMS: atom_id res chain seq x y z
N MET A 1 55.17 -9.77 22.73
CA MET A 1 55.38 -8.64 23.66
C MET A 1 54.74 -7.38 23.09
N LYS A 2 53.92 -6.73 23.92
CA LYS A 2 53.50 -5.30 23.94
C LYS A 2 52.61 -4.70 22.83
N LYS A 3 51.61 -3.99 23.35
CA LYS A 3 50.52 -3.17 22.76
C LYS A 3 50.98 -1.75 22.41
N GLN A 4 50.25 -1.08 21.49
CA GLN A 4 49.61 0.27 21.56
C GLN A 4 49.11 0.64 20.14
N CYS A 5 47.88 1.03 19.80
CA CYS A 5 46.78 1.88 20.32
C CYS A 5 46.82 3.35 19.83
N PHE A 6 45.78 3.70 19.02
CA PHE A 6 45.20 5.02 18.64
C PHE A 6 46.01 5.94 17.70
N LYS A 7 45.45 6.71 16.73
CA LYS A 7 44.12 7.35 16.59
C LYS A 7 43.81 7.73 15.11
N GLU A 8 42.53 7.99 14.82
CA GLU A 8 41.85 8.33 13.54
C GLU A 8 42.43 9.47 12.67
N SER A 9 42.17 9.40 11.36
CA SER A 9 41.55 10.52 10.63
C SER A 9 40.71 10.01 9.44
N GLU A 10 39.56 10.65 9.29
CA GLU A 10 38.42 10.33 8.44
C GLU A 10 38.67 10.57 6.94
N THR A 11 38.14 9.72 6.07
CA THR A 11 37.32 10.15 4.91
C THR A 11 36.55 8.94 4.34
N SER A 12 35.22 8.96 4.45
CA SER A 12 34.32 7.92 3.93
C SER A 12 34.12 8.03 2.41
N PRO A 13 34.20 6.93 1.66
CA PRO A 13 33.53 6.77 0.39
C PRO A 13 32.40 5.75 0.54
N ASN A 14 31.16 6.19 0.74
CA ASN A 14 29.97 5.36 0.57
C ASN A 14 28.77 6.28 0.29
N GLN A 15 28.51 6.62 -0.97
CA GLN A 15 27.73 5.84 -1.94
C GLN A 15 26.22 6.00 -1.71
N GLN A 16 25.72 7.13 -2.22
CA GLN A 16 24.61 7.18 -3.19
C GLN A 16 23.60 6.03 -3.09
N VAL A 17 22.75 6.07 -2.07
CA VAL A 17 21.42 5.42 -2.07
C VAL A 17 20.41 6.41 -1.49
N SER A 18 20.24 7.51 -2.23
CA SER A 18 19.11 8.43 -2.10
C SER A 18 18.67 8.73 -3.53
N LEU A 19 17.37 8.50 -3.82
CA LEU A 19 16.60 8.84 -5.05
C LEU A 19 15.83 7.69 -5.75
N GLU A 20 15.45 6.61 -5.06
CA GLU A 20 14.53 5.60 -5.64
C GLU A 20 13.19 5.43 -4.89
N TYR A 21 13.01 6.15 -3.77
CA TYR A 21 11.84 6.00 -2.88
C TYR A 21 10.57 6.77 -3.30
N CYS A 22 10.55 7.47 -4.44
CA CYS A 22 9.45 8.37 -4.82
C CYS A 22 8.57 7.90 -6.00
N CYS A 23 8.86 6.79 -6.67
CA CYS A 23 8.20 6.45 -7.94
C CYS A 23 6.67 6.18 -7.87
N TRP A 24 6.13 6.10 -6.66
CA TRP A 24 4.72 5.89 -6.36
C TRP A 24 4.06 7.15 -5.75
N PHE A 25 4.87 8.05 -5.19
CA PHE A 25 4.46 9.39 -4.75
C PHE A 25 4.38 10.36 -5.93
N GLU A 26 5.22 10.19 -6.96
CA GLU A 26 5.18 11.05 -8.15
C GLU A 26 3.87 10.91 -8.92
N ASP A 27 3.37 9.70 -9.19
CA ASP A 27 2.11 9.54 -9.93
C ASP A 27 0.88 10.01 -9.14
N ALA A 28 0.91 10.00 -7.79
CA ALA A 28 -0.23 10.41 -6.96
C ALA A 28 -0.18 11.89 -6.53
N CYS A 29 0.99 12.43 -6.21
CA CYS A 29 1.13 13.82 -5.75
C CYS A 29 1.33 14.82 -6.89
N ILE A 30 1.88 14.41 -8.04
CA ILE A 30 1.86 15.23 -9.27
C ILE A 30 0.41 15.31 -9.78
N LEU A 31 -0.37 14.24 -9.65
CA LEU A 31 -1.80 14.26 -9.98
C LEU A 31 -2.68 14.94 -8.93
N ASP A 32 -2.18 15.32 -7.76
CA ASP A 32 -2.97 16.04 -6.76
C ASP A 32 -2.65 17.53 -6.80
N MET A 33 -1.39 17.95 -6.65
CA MET A 33 -1.06 19.38 -6.65
C MET A 33 -1.08 20.02 -8.05
N ASP A 34 -0.48 19.39 -9.08
CA ASP A 34 -0.49 20.00 -10.43
C ASP A 34 -1.86 19.87 -11.09
N TYR A 35 -2.60 18.78 -10.87
CA TYR A 35 -3.97 18.68 -11.35
C TYR A 35 -4.89 19.66 -10.61
N PHE A 36 -4.74 19.83 -9.30
CA PHE A 36 -5.53 20.81 -8.53
C PHE A 36 -5.19 22.23 -8.96
N VAL A 37 -3.92 22.61 -9.07
CA VAL A 37 -3.48 23.93 -9.54
C VAL A 37 -3.92 24.17 -10.98
N LYS A 38 -3.80 23.18 -11.87
CA LYS A 38 -4.26 23.28 -13.26
C LYS A 38 -5.78 23.31 -13.36
N THR A 39 -6.49 22.61 -12.47
CA THR A 39 -7.95 22.67 -12.33
C THR A 39 -8.39 24.03 -11.84
N LEU A 40 -7.77 24.60 -10.80
CA LEU A 40 -8.03 25.96 -10.31
C LEU A 40 -7.70 27.00 -11.38
N SER A 41 -6.59 26.82 -12.11
CA SER A 41 -6.18 27.70 -13.20
C SER A 41 -7.18 27.65 -14.36
N ASN A 42 -7.68 26.45 -14.72
CA ASN A 42 -8.72 26.25 -15.72
C ASN A 42 -10.09 26.78 -15.26
N ILE A 43 -10.45 26.62 -13.98
CA ILE A 43 -11.66 27.21 -13.37
C ILE A 43 -11.58 28.74 -13.46
N LYS A 44 -10.42 29.32 -13.13
CA LYS A 44 -10.17 30.78 -13.20
C LYS A 44 -10.16 31.32 -14.63
N GLN A 45 -9.60 30.57 -15.60
CA GLN A 45 -9.50 31.01 -17.00
C GLN A 45 -10.78 30.76 -17.81
N LYS A 46 -11.51 29.68 -17.56
CA LYS A 46 -12.67 29.26 -18.37
C LYS A 46 -14.03 29.41 -17.69
N GLY A 47 -14.07 29.87 -16.43
CA GLY A 47 -15.33 29.93 -15.68
C GLY A 47 -15.99 28.55 -15.54
N VAL A 48 -15.20 27.52 -15.24
CA VAL A 48 -15.71 26.14 -15.12
C VAL A 48 -16.60 26.05 -13.87
N ARG A 49 -17.90 25.89 -14.10
CA ARG A 49 -18.91 25.73 -13.04
C ARG A 49 -18.64 24.43 -12.27
N ALA A 50 -18.74 24.46 -10.94
CA ALA A 50 -18.47 23.31 -10.05
C ALA A 50 -19.25 22.04 -10.45
N GLU A 51 -20.42 22.21 -11.07
CA GLU A 51 -21.25 21.15 -11.66
C GLU A 51 -20.52 20.29 -12.71
N SER A 52 -19.54 20.85 -13.43
CA SER A 52 -18.76 20.10 -14.43
C SER A 52 -17.76 19.13 -13.79
N VAL A 53 -17.14 19.54 -12.69
CA VAL A 53 -16.17 18.72 -11.94
C VAL A 53 -16.87 17.56 -11.26
N THR A 54 -17.99 17.82 -10.58
CA THR A 54 -18.79 16.77 -9.94
C THR A 54 -19.34 15.78 -10.97
N THR A 55 -19.80 16.26 -12.13
CA THR A 55 -20.26 15.40 -13.22
C THR A 55 -19.15 14.51 -13.77
N SER A 56 -17.94 15.03 -13.96
CA SER A 56 -16.78 14.26 -14.39
C SER A 56 -16.40 13.17 -13.37
N TRP A 57 -16.39 13.53 -12.08
CA TRP A 57 -16.14 12.59 -10.99
C TRP A 57 -17.17 11.46 -10.94
N MET A 58 -18.47 11.81 -11.00
CA MET A 58 -19.56 10.82 -11.00
C MET A 58 -19.46 9.88 -12.20
N LYS A 59 -19.09 10.39 -13.38
CA LYS A 59 -18.83 9.54 -14.56
C LYS A 59 -17.67 8.57 -14.36
N LYS A 60 -16.56 9.03 -13.78
CA LYS A 60 -15.42 8.17 -13.45
C LYS A 60 -15.82 7.08 -12.44
N ARG A 61 -16.54 7.46 -11.39
CA ARG A 61 -17.07 6.52 -10.40
C ARG A 61 -17.96 5.47 -11.06
N PHE A 62 -18.96 5.89 -11.82
CA PHE A 62 -19.88 4.98 -12.52
C PHE A 62 -19.14 4.02 -13.46
N PHE A 63 -18.11 4.52 -14.17
CA PHE A 63 -17.28 3.68 -15.04
C PHE A 63 -16.51 2.61 -14.24
N VAL A 64 -15.92 2.97 -13.10
CA VAL A 64 -15.23 1.99 -12.22
C VAL A 64 -16.21 0.95 -11.67
N GLU A 65 -17.38 1.37 -11.19
CA GLU A 65 -18.42 0.47 -10.69
C GLU A 65 -18.92 -0.50 -11.79
N THR A 66 -19.10 0.01 -13.00
CA THR A 66 -19.45 -0.80 -14.18
C THR A 66 -18.34 -1.80 -14.49
N LEU A 67 -17.07 -1.38 -14.50
CA LEU A 67 -15.94 -2.28 -14.71
C LEU A 67 -15.93 -3.42 -13.70
N VAL A 68 -16.05 -3.12 -12.40
CA VAL A 68 -16.09 -4.15 -11.35
C VAL A 68 -17.25 -5.14 -11.60
N SER A 69 -18.39 -4.66 -12.07
CA SER A 69 -19.59 -5.48 -12.34
C SER A 69 -19.43 -6.41 -13.54
N VAL A 70 -18.66 -6.02 -14.56
CA VAL A 70 -18.51 -6.81 -15.80
C VAL A 70 -17.27 -7.69 -15.82
N LEU A 71 -16.31 -7.46 -14.92
CA LEU A 71 -15.11 -8.28 -14.82
C LEU A 71 -15.48 -9.72 -14.44
N PRO A 72 -14.85 -10.74 -15.08
CA PRO A 72 -15.05 -12.14 -14.71
C PRO A 72 -14.84 -12.37 -13.21
N PRO A 73 -15.76 -13.08 -12.53
CA PRO A 73 -15.67 -13.34 -11.09
C PRO A 73 -14.66 -14.44 -10.75
N ASP A 74 -14.30 -15.27 -11.72
CA ASP A 74 -13.44 -16.43 -11.52
C ASP A 74 -12.01 -16.04 -11.12
N LYS A 75 -11.44 -16.81 -10.20
CA LYS A 75 -10.05 -16.67 -9.78
C LYS A 75 -9.11 -16.77 -10.99
N ASP A 76 -8.02 -16.01 -10.96
CA ASP A 76 -6.97 -15.99 -11.98
C ASP A 76 -7.41 -15.53 -13.40
N SER A 77 -8.69 -15.17 -13.59
CA SER A 77 -9.17 -14.57 -14.84
C SER A 77 -8.64 -13.15 -15.05
N ILE A 78 -8.42 -12.42 -13.96
CA ILE A 78 -7.88 -11.06 -13.96
C ILE A 78 -6.64 -11.00 -13.05
N PRO A 79 -5.49 -10.50 -13.53
CA PRO A 79 -4.28 -10.42 -12.71
C PRO A 79 -4.46 -9.61 -11.43
N CYS A 80 -3.95 -10.12 -10.31
CA CYS A 80 -4.04 -9.46 -9.00
C CYS A 80 -3.57 -7.98 -9.01
N ASN A 81 -2.44 -7.69 -9.67
CA ASN A 81 -1.91 -6.32 -9.82
C ASN A 81 -2.85 -5.39 -10.59
N PHE A 82 -3.66 -5.90 -11.52
CA PHE A 82 -4.68 -5.08 -12.18
C PHE A 82 -5.82 -4.74 -11.21
N LEU A 83 -6.28 -5.72 -10.43
CA LEU A 83 -7.32 -5.50 -9.42
C LEU A 83 -6.87 -4.51 -8.34
N LEU A 84 -5.61 -4.56 -7.92
CA LEU A 84 -5.04 -3.59 -6.97
C LEU A 84 -5.03 -2.15 -7.53
N ARG A 85 -4.65 -1.97 -8.80
CA ARG A 85 -4.74 -0.66 -9.48
C ARG A 85 -6.19 -0.18 -9.59
N LEU A 86 -7.10 -1.09 -9.88
CA LEU A 86 -8.52 -0.80 -9.93
C LEU A 86 -9.05 -0.41 -8.55
N LEU A 87 -8.66 -1.10 -7.48
CA LEU A 87 -9.01 -0.77 -6.10
C LEU A 87 -8.45 0.58 -5.67
N ARG A 88 -7.19 0.90 -6.03
CA ARG A 88 -6.62 2.24 -5.81
C ARG A 88 -7.50 3.32 -6.46
N THR A 89 -7.87 3.11 -7.72
CA THR A 89 -8.74 4.04 -8.46
C THR A 89 -10.14 4.12 -7.85
N ALA A 90 -10.67 2.98 -7.39
CA ALA A 90 -11.98 2.87 -6.78
C ALA A 90 -12.06 3.62 -5.44
N ASN A 91 -11.01 3.50 -4.61
CA ASN A 91 -10.88 4.26 -3.37
C ASN A 91 -10.70 5.76 -3.65
N MET A 92 -9.90 6.10 -4.66
CA MET A 92 -9.72 7.50 -5.08
C MET A 92 -11.07 8.12 -5.46
N VAL A 93 -11.91 7.45 -6.27
CA VAL A 93 -13.24 7.96 -6.67
C VAL A 93 -14.36 7.67 -5.67
N SER A 94 -14.01 7.13 -4.50
CA SER A 94 -14.91 6.76 -3.40
C SER A 94 -16.11 5.91 -3.83
N VAL A 95 -15.90 4.84 -4.62
CA VAL A 95 -16.99 3.93 -5.07
C VAL A 95 -17.81 3.35 -3.91
N ASP A 96 -18.98 2.78 -4.23
CA ASP A 96 -19.81 2.15 -3.20
C ASP A 96 -19.09 0.98 -2.51
N SER A 97 -19.38 0.79 -1.23
CA SER A 97 -18.79 -0.26 -0.40
C SER A 97 -18.96 -1.66 -0.98
N THR A 98 -20.03 -1.89 -1.74
CA THR A 98 -20.32 -3.16 -2.42
C THR A 98 -19.22 -3.48 -3.43
N TYR A 99 -18.89 -2.54 -4.33
CA TYR A 99 -17.85 -2.73 -5.34
C TYR A 99 -16.45 -2.81 -4.75
N ARG A 100 -16.20 -2.03 -3.70
CA ARG A 100 -14.94 -2.11 -2.95
C ARG A 100 -14.76 -3.49 -2.30
N THR A 101 -15.80 -4.00 -1.66
CA THR A 101 -15.79 -5.33 -1.00
C THR A 101 -15.60 -6.45 -2.02
N GLU A 102 -16.23 -6.33 -3.19
CA GLU A 102 -16.07 -7.29 -4.29
C GLU A 102 -14.62 -7.32 -4.80
N LEU A 103 -14.00 -6.15 -4.99
CA LEU A 103 -12.58 -6.06 -5.35
C LEU A 103 -11.68 -6.66 -4.25
N GLU A 104 -11.91 -6.30 -2.98
CA GLU A 104 -11.17 -6.85 -1.84
C GLU A 104 -11.26 -8.39 -1.82
N ASN A 105 -12.44 -8.98 -2.05
CA ASN A 105 -12.61 -10.44 -2.13
C ASN A 105 -11.77 -11.07 -3.23
N ARG A 106 -11.84 -10.52 -4.45
CA ARG A 106 -11.11 -11.05 -5.61
C ARG A 106 -9.60 -10.90 -5.45
N ILE A 107 -9.12 -9.83 -4.83
CA ILE A 107 -7.69 -9.62 -4.52
C ILE A 107 -7.24 -10.62 -3.45
N SER A 108 -8.01 -10.78 -2.38
CA SER A 108 -7.69 -11.68 -1.27
C SER A 108 -7.60 -13.16 -1.69
N TRP A 109 -8.20 -13.58 -2.80
CA TRP A 109 -8.03 -14.95 -3.31
C TRP A 109 -6.66 -15.23 -3.94
N GLN A 110 -5.97 -14.19 -4.39
CA GLN A 110 -4.72 -14.28 -5.17
C GLN A 110 -3.68 -13.28 -4.67
N LEU A 111 -3.72 -12.97 -3.36
CA LEU A 111 -2.80 -12.00 -2.74
C LEU A 111 -1.33 -12.43 -2.86
N ASP A 112 -1.06 -13.73 -2.99
CA ASP A 112 0.27 -14.29 -3.21
C ASP A 112 0.88 -13.94 -4.58
N GLN A 113 0.08 -13.39 -5.49
CA GLN A 113 0.49 -12.90 -6.80
C GLN A 113 0.68 -11.36 -6.84
N ALA A 114 0.40 -10.67 -5.74
CA ALA A 114 0.54 -9.23 -5.67
C ALA A 114 2.00 -8.79 -5.61
N SER A 115 2.29 -7.65 -6.23
CA SER A 115 3.56 -6.94 -6.05
C SER A 115 3.45 -5.87 -4.96
N LEU A 116 4.57 -5.58 -4.30
CA LEU A 116 4.64 -4.52 -3.29
C LEU A 116 4.16 -3.17 -3.86
N LYS A 117 4.64 -2.80 -5.06
CA LYS A 117 4.30 -1.54 -5.74
C LYS A 117 2.79 -1.31 -5.87
N GLU A 118 2.05 -2.35 -6.23
CA GLU A 118 0.60 -2.23 -6.42
C GLU A 118 -0.18 -2.38 -5.10
N LEU A 119 0.40 -3.04 -4.10
CA LEU A 119 -0.18 -3.17 -2.76
C LEU A 119 -0.09 -1.85 -1.96
N MET A 120 0.87 -0.99 -2.29
CA MET A 120 1.09 0.33 -1.70
C MET A 120 -0.03 1.32 -2.07
N ILE A 121 -1.23 1.13 -1.53
CA ILE A 121 -2.41 1.95 -1.82
C ILE A 121 -2.46 3.13 -0.83
N PRO A 122 -2.51 4.39 -1.33
CA PRO A 122 -2.62 5.55 -0.45
C PRO A 122 -3.90 5.56 0.37
N SER A 123 -3.84 6.19 1.54
CA SER A 123 -5.04 6.52 2.30
C SER A 123 -5.73 7.73 1.66
N PHE A 124 -6.98 7.56 1.22
CA PHE A 124 -7.80 8.65 0.66
C PHE A 124 -8.76 9.26 1.70
N SER A 125 -8.50 9.03 2.99
CA SER A 125 -9.30 9.59 4.07
C SER A 125 -8.74 10.92 4.55
N HIS A 126 -9.58 11.97 4.54
CA HIS A 126 -9.22 13.30 5.02
C HIS A 126 -8.92 13.40 6.52
N THR A 127 -9.23 12.34 7.29
CA THR A 127 -8.98 12.27 8.74
C THR A 127 -7.83 11.34 9.10
N CYS A 128 -7.20 10.70 8.12
CA CYS A 128 -6.13 9.74 8.34
C CYS A 128 -4.78 10.42 8.20
N GLY A 129 -3.95 10.35 9.25
CA GLY A 129 -2.60 10.89 9.22
C GLY A 129 -1.61 10.02 8.45
N THR A 130 -1.93 8.76 8.16
CA THR A 130 -1.02 7.85 7.47
C THR A 130 -1.06 8.05 5.96
N LEU A 131 0.09 7.87 5.32
CA LEU A 131 0.21 7.91 3.85
C LEU A 131 -0.48 6.72 3.21
N LEU A 132 -0.51 5.56 3.88
CA LEU A 132 -1.03 4.30 3.36
C LEU A 132 -2.27 3.81 4.09
N ASP A 133 -3.14 3.11 3.36
CA ASP A 133 -4.29 2.42 3.93
C ASP A 133 -3.86 1.07 4.51
N VAL A 134 -3.23 1.09 5.69
CA VAL A 134 -2.78 -0.12 6.40
C VAL A 134 -3.97 -1.01 6.78
N GLU A 135 -5.13 -0.42 7.09
CA GLU A 135 -6.33 -1.17 7.42
C GLU A 135 -6.87 -1.98 6.23
N LEU A 136 -6.75 -1.46 5.01
CA LEU A 136 -7.04 -2.23 3.81
C LEU A 136 -6.16 -3.48 3.75
N ILE A 137 -4.86 -3.37 4.00
CA ILE A 137 -3.96 -4.52 3.94
C ILE A 137 -4.31 -5.55 5.02
N ILE A 138 -4.63 -5.09 6.23
CA ILE A 138 -5.13 -5.96 7.31
C ILE A 138 -6.39 -6.72 6.86
N ARG A 139 -7.36 -6.04 6.24
CA ARG A 139 -8.57 -6.69 5.71
C ARG A 139 -8.25 -7.71 4.62
N LEU A 140 -7.37 -7.37 3.68
CA LEU A 140 -6.97 -8.26 2.58
C LEU A 140 -6.29 -9.54 3.09
N VAL A 141 -5.37 -9.40 4.04
CA VAL A 141 -4.65 -10.54 4.66
C VAL A 141 -5.61 -11.41 5.47
N LYS A 142 -6.50 -10.83 6.27
CA LYS A 142 -7.50 -11.60 7.03
C LYS A 142 -8.42 -12.40 6.11
N ARG A 143 -8.96 -11.77 5.06
CA ARG A 143 -9.78 -12.46 4.04
C ARG A 143 -8.99 -13.54 3.31
N PHE A 144 -7.71 -13.29 3.00
CA PHE A 144 -6.84 -14.33 2.44
C PHE A 144 -6.78 -15.53 3.38
N LEU A 145 -6.60 -15.34 4.69
CA LEU A 145 -6.53 -16.46 5.63
C LEU A 145 -7.89 -17.15 5.88
N SER A 146 -9.01 -16.42 5.79
CA SER A 146 -10.36 -16.99 6.00
C SER A 146 -10.88 -17.81 4.83
N LEU A 147 -10.29 -17.70 3.64
CA LEU A 147 -10.70 -18.39 2.42
C LEU A 147 -10.27 -19.87 2.35
N ASP A 148 -9.80 -20.44 3.46
CA ASP A 148 -9.15 -21.74 3.56
C ASP A 148 -10.10 -22.95 3.58
N HIS A 149 -11.36 -22.78 3.18
CA HIS A 149 -12.38 -23.82 3.28
C HIS A 149 -12.12 -25.04 2.36
N ASP A 150 -11.32 -24.89 1.30
CA ASP A 150 -11.05 -25.97 0.33
C ASP A 150 -9.64 -26.58 0.42
N GLY A 151 -8.85 -26.27 1.46
CA GLY A 151 -7.51 -26.85 1.65
C GLY A 151 -6.50 -26.51 0.54
N SER A 152 -6.82 -25.54 -0.32
CA SER A 152 -6.08 -25.23 -1.56
C SER A 152 -4.97 -24.18 -1.39
N LYS A 153 -4.82 -23.54 -0.21
CA LYS A 153 -3.70 -22.61 -0.01
C LYS A 153 -2.43 -23.37 0.29
N ASN A 154 -1.70 -23.65 -0.78
CA ASN A 154 -0.37 -24.24 -0.71
C ASN A 154 0.51 -23.39 0.22
N GLY A 155 1.29 -24.01 1.12
CA GLY A 155 2.15 -23.28 2.07
C GLY A 155 3.08 -22.26 1.38
N ALA A 156 3.42 -22.49 0.12
CA ALA A 156 4.14 -21.54 -0.73
C ALA A 156 3.43 -20.19 -0.91
N ALA A 157 2.10 -20.18 -1.09
CA ALA A 157 1.31 -18.96 -1.24
C ALA A 157 1.31 -18.16 0.08
N LEU A 158 1.13 -18.84 1.20
CA LEU A 158 1.20 -18.23 2.53
C LEU A 158 2.58 -17.60 2.80
N VAL A 159 3.67 -18.29 2.45
CA VAL A 159 5.04 -17.76 2.57
C VAL A 159 5.25 -16.52 1.68
N LYS A 160 4.71 -16.51 0.46
CA LYS A 160 4.77 -15.32 -0.41
C LYS A 160 4.04 -14.13 0.20
N VAL A 161 2.83 -14.35 0.73
CA VAL A 161 2.05 -13.29 1.41
C VAL A 161 2.79 -12.79 2.65
N ALA A 162 3.42 -13.66 3.44
CA ALA A 162 4.21 -13.25 4.59
C ALA A 162 5.37 -12.33 4.22
N LYS A 163 6.15 -12.70 3.19
CA LYS A 163 7.22 -11.85 2.66
C LYS A 163 6.70 -10.51 2.14
N LEU A 164 5.55 -10.52 1.46
CA LEU A 164 4.92 -9.31 0.94
C LEU A 164 4.49 -8.36 2.09
N VAL A 165 3.89 -8.90 3.15
CA VAL A 165 3.50 -8.14 4.35
C VAL A 165 4.71 -7.58 5.07
N ASP A 166 5.78 -8.36 5.24
CA ASP A 166 7.00 -7.89 5.90
C ASP A 166 7.68 -6.75 5.08
N CYS A 167 7.69 -6.86 3.75
CA CYS A 167 8.14 -5.77 2.87
C CYS A 167 7.24 -4.54 2.97
N TYR A 168 5.92 -4.72 3.01
CA TYR A 168 4.98 -3.61 3.19
C TYR A 168 5.18 -2.91 4.53
N LEU A 169 5.36 -3.66 5.63
CA LEU A 169 5.62 -3.10 6.96
C LEU A 169 6.95 -2.34 7.04
N ALA A 170 7.98 -2.78 6.30
CA ALA A 170 9.24 -2.05 6.24
C ALA A 170 9.07 -0.67 5.60
N GLU A 171 8.25 -0.56 4.56
CA GLU A 171 7.95 0.71 3.88
C GLU A 171 6.97 1.58 4.68
N ALA A 172 5.87 0.98 5.16
CA ALA A 172 4.88 1.67 5.99
C ALA A 172 5.48 2.14 7.32
N GLY A 173 6.48 1.42 7.85
CA GLY A 173 7.19 1.79 9.06
C GLY A 173 8.01 3.08 8.96
N LEU A 174 8.23 3.62 7.75
CA LEU A 174 8.84 4.93 7.56
C LEU A 174 7.87 6.08 7.89
N ASP A 175 6.58 5.82 7.93
CA ASP A 175 5.54 6.78 8.26
C ASP A 175 5.45 7.00 9.78
N ALA A 176 5.81 8.19 10.24
CA ALA A 176 5.74 8.56 11.66
C ALA A 176 4.32 8.57 12.23
N ASN A 177 3.29 8.63 11.37
CA ASN A 177 1.90 8.60 11.80
C ASN A 177 1.34 7.18 11.92
N LEU A 178 2.11 6.15 11.53
CA LEU A 178 1.70 4.76 11.70
C LEU A 178 1.70 4.40 13.18
N SER A 179 0.52 4.05 13.71
CA SER A 179 0.38 3.66 15.11
C SER A 179 0.95 2.26 15.38
N LEU A 180 1.44 2.05 16.61
CA LEU A 180 1.97 0.75 17.04
C LEU A 180 0.91 -0.35 16.98
N SER A 181 -0.34 -0.01 17.31
CA SER A 181 -1.46 -0.95 17.26
C SER A 181 -1.70 -1.45 15.83
N GLN A 182 -1.66 -0.57 14.83
CA GLN A 182 -1.83 -0.94 13.42
C GLN A 182 -0.66 -1.78 12.91
N PHE A 183 0.57 -1.37 13.24
CA PHE A 183 1.77 -2.13 12.89
C PHE A 183 1.69 -3.56 13.47
N ALA A 184 1.42 -3.68 14.77
CA ALA A 184 1.32 -4.96 15.45
C ALA A 184 0.15 -5.80 14.94
N ALA A 185 -1.00 -5.19 14.63
CA ALA A 185 -2.16 -5.88 14.09
C ALA A 185 -1.87 -6.52 12.72
N LEU A 186 -1.14 -5.84 11.84
CA LEU A 186 -0.76 -6.40 10.54
C LEU A 186 0.36 -7.43 10.68
N ALA A 187 1.39 -7.16 11.50
CA ALA A 187 2.50 -8.08 11.75
C ALA A 187 2.01 -9.43 12.32
N GLY A 188 1.04 -9.37 13.23
CA GLY A 188 0.41 -10.51 13.88
C GLY A 188 -0.81 -11.10 13.15
N ALA A 189 -1.18 -10.58 11.97
CA ALA A 189 -2.32 -11.10 11.21
C ALA A 189 -2.04 -12.50 10.62
N LEU A 190 -0.76 -12.84 10.42
CA LEU A 190 -0.33 -14.10 9.81
C LEU A 190 -0.06 -15.17 10.88
N PRO A 191 -0.32 -16.46 10.58
CA PRO A 191 0.00 -17.55 11.50
C PRO A 191 1.52 -17.72 11.66
N SER A 192 1.95 -18.29 12.78
CA SER A 192 3.38 -18.41 13.15
C SER A 192 4.23 -19.18 12.14
N HIS A 193 3.66 -20.16 11.44
CA HIS A 193 4.35 -20.96 10.43
C HIS A 193 4.42 -20.30 9.04
N ALA A 194 3.83 -19.12 8.85
CA ALA A 194 3.86 -18.40 7.57
C ALA A 194 5.28 -17.89 7.23
N ARG A 195 6.10 -17.67 8.26
CA ARG A 195 7.49 -17.20 8.12
C ARG A 195 8.44 -18.38 8.34
N ALA A 196 9.30 -18.62 7.34
CA ALA A 196 10.42 -19.56 7.50
C ALA A 196 11.59 -18.92 8.26
N THR A 197 11.70 -17.59 8.15
CA THR A 197 12.72 -16.73 8.77
C THR A 197 12.08 -15.39 9.10
N ASP A 198 12.40 -14.81 10.26
CA ASP A 198 11.82 -13.55 10.72
C ASP A 198 12.63 -12.31 10.35
N ASP A 199 13.71 -12.45 9.57
CA ASP A 199 14.61 -11.34 9.18
C ASP A 199 13.86 -10.15 8.56
N GLY A 200 12.85 -10.43 7.72
CA GLY A 200 12.02 -9.42 7.09
C GLY A 200 11.20 -8.62 8.12
N LEU A 201 10.59 -9.32 9.08
CA LEU A 201 9.82 -8.72 10.16
C LEU A 201 10.71 -7.91 11.10
N TYR A 202 11.89 -8.45 11.49
CA TYR A 202 12.85 -7.71 12.32
C TYR A 202 13.33 -6.42 11.65
N ARG A 203 13.60 -6.46 10.34
CA ARG A 203 13.92 -5.25 9.57
C ARG A 203 12.79 -4.22 9.59
N ALA A 204 11.54 -4.66 9.47
CA ALA A 204 10.38 -3.77 9.53
C ALA A 204 10.23 -3.14 10.93
N ILE A 205 10.42 -3.93 11.99
CA ILE A 205 10.39 -3.43 13.38
C ILE A 205 11.51 -2.40 13.61
N ASP A 206 12.74 -2.70 13.21
CA ASP A 206 13.87 -1.78 13.33
C ASP A 206 13.61 -0.45 12.61
N THR A 207 13.03 -0.52 11.41
CA THR A 207 12.63 0.67 10.63
C THR A 207 11.57 1.50 11.37
N TYR A 208 10.53 0.84 11.89
CA TYR A 208 9.46 1.48 12.65
C TYR A 208 9.96 2.16 13.93
N LEU A 209 10.85 1.50 14.68
CA LEU A 209 11.41 2.09 15.91
C LEU A 209 12.30 3.30 15.61
N LYS A 210 13.02 3.28 14.49
CA LYS A 210 13.87 4.39 14.04
C LYS A 210 13.07 5.60 13.57
N SER A 211 11.92 5.41 12.95
CA SER A 211 11.04 6.52 12.54
C SER A 211 10.30 7.12 13.75
N GLY A 212 9.80 6.29 14.66
CA GLY A 212 9.09 6.73 15.87
C GLY A 212 9.98 7.46 16.89
N SER A 213 11.28 7.14 16.95
CA SER A 213 12.25 7.83 17.82
C SER A 213 12.57 9.26 17.39
N LYS A 214 12.05 9.73 16.25
CA LYS A 214 12.22 11.11 15.74
C LYS A 214 11.10 12.07 16.16
N ALA A 215 10.12 11.63 16.94
CA ALA A 215 9.08 12.50 17.47
C ALA A 215 9.58 13.23 18.73
N PRO A 216 9.68 14.58 18.73
CA PRO A 216 10.04 15.37 19.91
C PRO A 216 8.93 15.39 20.97
#